data_AF-A0A254RW58-F1
#
_entry.id   AF-A0A254RW58-F1
#
_cell.length_a   1.000
_cell.length_b   1.000
_cell.length_c   1.000
_cell.angle_alpha   90.00
_cell.angle_beta   90.00
_cell.angle_gamma   90.00
#
_symmetry.space_group_name_H-M   'P 1'
#
loop_
_entity.id
_entity.type
_entity.pdbx_description
1 polymer ?
#
loop_
_entity_poly.entity_id
_entity_poly.type
_entity_poly.pdbx_seq_one_letter_code
_entity_poly.pdbx_strand_id
1 'polypeptide(L)'
;MKDPRIECGDLCNFHFCLVLHMPNFELQQQPKYPIVTLDTDTPIKDQRLQQLLTQYGCMTLCVRSLEGETKRGGFFFCLKKDASVNQIALESMEGELIDYFSLPNLVRFVNHVAGLMFDSEVLNFCQQKINFKQDR
;
A
#
# COMPACT_ATOMS: atom_id res chain seq x y z
N MET A 1 -9.12 -17.67 19.14
CA MET A 1 -9.42 -17.24 17.76
C MET A 1 -8.20 -16.48 17.26
N LYS A 2 -7.55 -16.95 16.20
CA LYS A 2 -6.43 -16.24 15.56
C LYS A 2 -7.00 -15.10 14.73
N ASP A 3 -6.33 -13.95 14.73
CA ASP A 3 -6.74 -12.78 13.99
C ASP A 3 -6.47 -13.01 12.48
N PRO A 4 -7.48 -13.01 11.60
CA PRO A 4 -7.31 -13.24 10.16
C PRO A 4 -6.43 -12.18 9.47
N ARG A 5 -6.17 -11.04 10.14
CA ARG A 5 -5.21 -10.00 9.69
C ARG A 5 -3.77 -10.51 9.71
N ILE A 6 -3.44 -11.39 10.65
CA ILE A 6 -2.08 -11.96 10.80
C ILE A 6 -1.82 -12.97 9.69
N GLU A 7 -2.80 -13.82 9.36
CA GLU A 7 -2.62 -14.86 8.33
C GLU A 7 -2.47 -14.28 6.90
N CYS A 8 -3.15 -13.17 6.58
CA CYS A 8 -2.95 -12.50 5.28
C CYS A 8 -1.59 -11.80 5.19
N GLY A 9 -1.13 -11.18 6.28
CA GLY A 9 0.17 -10.52 6.36
C GLY A 9 1.37 -11.48 6.38
N ASP A 10 1.17 -12.74 6.78
CA ASP A 10 2.19 -13.79 6.73
C ASP A 10 2.19 -14.55 5.37
N LEU A 11 1.02 -14.73 4.74
CA LEU A 11 0.89 -15.42 3.44
C LEU A 11 1.24 -14.55 2.24
N CYS A 12 0.97 -13.25 2.36
CA CYS A 12 1.65 -12.26 1.55
C CYS A 12 2.81 -11.77 2.39
N ASN A 13 4.02 -12.31 2.21
CA ASN A 13 5.27 -11.80 2.79
C ASN A 13 5.55 -10.36 2.32
N PHE A 14 4.65 -9.44 2.62
CA PHE A 14 4.75 -8.04 2.30
C PHE A 14 5.66 -7.41 3.33
N HIS A 15 6.92 -7.41 3.00
CA HIS A 15 7.89 -6.46 3.51
C HIS A 15 7.56 -5.03 3.05
N PHE A 16 6.30 -4.58 3.17
CA PHE A 16 5.90 -3.20 2.88
C PHE A 16 6.11 -2.26 4.07
N CYS A 17 6.65 -2.76 5.18
CA CYS A 17 7.35 -1.91 6.14
C CYS A 17 8.36 -2.72 6.95
N LEU A 18 9.60 -2.81 6.47
CA LEU A 18 10.74 -3.00 7.34
C LEU A 18 11.88 -2.12 6.84
N VAL A 19 11.98 -0.96 7.49
CA VAL A 19 13.21 -0.20 7.68
C VAL A 19 14.22 -1.15 8.32
N LEU A 20 14.84 -2.07 7.59
CA LEU A 20 16.06 -2.78 7.99
C LEU A 20 16.81 -3.26 6.73
N HIS A 21 17.92 -2.57 6.47
CA HIS A 21 19.02 -2.94 5.57
C HIS A 21 18.73 -3.01 4.05
N MET A 22 18.80 -1.84 3.39
CA MET A 22 19.31 -1.75 2.02
C MET A 22 20.56 -0.85 2.02
N PRO A 23 21.70 -1.30 1.44
CA PRO A 23 22.99 -0.62 1.59
C PRO A 23 23.17 0.68 0.78
N ASN A 24 22.10 1.28 0.23
CA ASN A 24 22.15 2.53 -0.55
C ASN A 24 20.90 3.43 -0.33
N PHE A 25 20.39 3.51 0.90
CA PHE A 25 19.18 4.28 1.21
C PHE A 25 19.48 5.78 1.44
N GLU A 26 19.25 6.64 0.44
CA GLU A 26 19.36 8.09 0.61
C GLU A 26 18.12 8.67 1.33
N LEU A 27 18.25 8.86 2.65
CA LEU A 27 17.19 9.38 3.53
C LEU A 27 16.67 10.78 3.16
N GLN A 28 17.42 11.57 2.38
CA GLN A 28 17.09 12.99 2.15
C GLN A 28 15.94 13.23 1.16
N GLN A 29 15.46 12.20 0.47
CA GLN A 29 14.42 12.32 -0.56
C GLN A 29 13.09 11.64 -0.18
N GLN A 30 12.94 11.20 1.06
CA GLN A 30 11.73 10.51 1.52
C GLN A 30 11.03 11.26 2.67
N PRO A 31 9.68 11.27 2.70
CA PRO A 31 8.77 10.69 1.70
C PRO A 31 8.68 11.56 0.43
N LYS A 32 8.66 10.90 -0.75
CA LYS A 32 8.57 11.56 -2.06
C LYS A 32 7.24 12.31 -2.26
N TYR A 33 6.17 11.83 -1.61
CA TYR A 33 4.84 12.41 -1.67
C TYR A 33 4.34 12.77 -0.26
N PRO A 34 3.37 13.70 -0.14
CA PRO A 34 2.72 13.97 1.13
C PRO A 34 2.15 12.68 1.74
N ILE A 35 2.46 12.44 3.03
CA ILE A 35 1.90 11.30 3.76
C ILE A 35 0.45 11.61 4.12
N VAL A 36 -0.44 10.73 3.73
CA VAL A 36 -1.87 10.78 4.05
C VAL A 36 -2.19 9.58 4.91
N THR A 37 -2.50 9.82 6.19
CA THR A 37 -2.80 8.76 7.13
C THR A 37 -4.29 8.47 7.18
N LEU A 38 -4.63 7.19 7.16
CA LEU A 38 -5.99 6.68 7.31
C LEU A 38 -6.00 5.59 8.38
N ASP A 39 -6.54 5.95 9.54
CA ASP A 39 -6.75 5.04 10.65
C ASP A 39 -8.14 4.40 10.49
N THR A 40 -8.20 3.09 10.29
CA THR A 40 -9.43 2.32 10.10
C THR A 40 -9.25 0.85 10.49
N ASP A 41 -10.28 0.25 11.06
CA ASP A 41 -10.40 -1.21 11.21
C ASP A 41 -11.45 -1.80 10.24
N THR A 42 -11.99 -0.96 9.35
CA THR A 42 -12.98 -1.35 8.35
C THR A 42 -12.46 -1.13 6.93
N PRO A 43 -12.91 -1.94 5.95
CA PRO A 43 -12.50 -1.77 4.56
C PRO A 43 -12.73 -0.37 4.02
N ILE A 44 -11.70 0.17 3.36
CA ILE A 44 -11.73 1.44 2.65
C ILE A 44 -12.65 1.28 1.44
N LYS A 45 -13.57 2.22 1.26
CA LYS A 45 -14.49 2.27 0.10
C LYS A 45 -13.88 3.07 -1.05
N ASP A 46 -14.28 2.74 -2.27
CA ASP A 46 -13.87 3.43 -3.50
C ASP A 46 -14.00 4.95 -3.41
N GLN A 47 -15.16 5.43 -2.95
CA GLN A 47 -15.42 6.86 -2.79
C GLN A 47 -14.39 7.55 -1.89
N ARG A 48 -13.97 6.90 -0.80
CA ARG A 48 -12.99 7.45 0.13
C ARG A 48 -11.62 7.54 -0.51
N LEU A 49 -11.17 6.49 -1.18
CA LEU A 49 -9.88 6.49 -1.85
C LEU A 49 -9.85 7.47 -3.04
N GLN A 50 -10.95 7.57 -3.78
CA GLN A 50 -11.11 8.53 -4.88
C GLN A 50 -11.01 9.98 -4.41
N GLN A 51 -11.64 10.32 -3.27
CA GLN A 51 -11.54 11.65 -2.67
C GLN A 51 -10.09 12.00 -2.34
N LEU A 52 -9.36 11.09 -1.70
CA LEU A 52 -7.93 11.29 -1.38
C LEU A 52 -7.09 11.49 -2.65
N LEU A 53 -7.27 10.62 -3.65
CA LEU A 53 -6.55 10.74 -4.92
C LEU A 53 -6.88 12.04 -5.67
N THR A 54 -8.10 12.54 -5.56
CA THR A 54 -8.51 13.80 -6.19
C THR A 54 -7.95 15.01 -5.45
N GLN A 55 -7.88 14.94 -4.12
CA GLN A 55 -7.37 16.02 -3.28
C GLN A 55 -5.84 16.19 -3.43
N TYR A 56 -5.09 15.09 -3.46
CA TYR A 56 -3.62 15.16 -3.43
C TYR A 56 -2.96 14.94 -4.81
N GLY A 57 -3.58 14.19 -5.72
CA GLY A 57 -3.00 13.81 -7.02
C GLY A 57 -1.87 12.78 -6.92
N CYS A 58 -0.91 13.00 -6.02
CA CYS A 58 0.10 12.04 -5.59
C CYS A 58 0.18 12.01 -4.05
N MET A 59 0.29 10.82 -3.47
CA MET A 59 0.31 10.65 -2.02
C MET A 59 1.04 9.38 -1.60
N THR A 60 1.61 9.41 -0.39
CA THR A 60 2.00 8.19 0.32
C THR A 60 0.88 7.88 1.31
N LEU A 61 -0.02 6.96 0.96
CA LEU A 61 -1.12 6.54 1.81
C LEU A 61 -0.57 5.62 2.92
N CYS A 62 -0.79 5.99 4.18
CA CYS A 62 -0.47 5.18 5.35
C CYS A 62 -1.77 4.64 5.96
N VAL A 63 -2.00 3.33 5.89
CA VAL A 63 -3.17 2.67 6.48
C VAL A 63 -2.78 2.01 7.80
N ARG A 64 -3.52 2.32 8.87
CA ARG A 64 -3.29 1.78 10.23
C ARG A 64 -4.61 1.39 10.88
N SER A 65 -4.56 0.53 11.89
CA SER A 65 -5.71 0.23 12.76
C SER A 65 -6.11 1.46 13.60
N LEU A 66 -7.39 1.62 13.96
CA LEU A 66 -7.84 2.77 14.77
C LEU A 66 -7.22 2.76 16.18
N GLU A 67 -7.13 1.58 16.77
CA GLU A 67 -6.53 1.38 18.10
C GLU A 67 -5.02 1.11 18.02
N GLY A 68 -4.41 1.32 16.85
CA GLY A 68 -2.98 1.14 16.66
C GLY A 68 -2.18 2.12 17.51
N GLU A 69 -1.10 1.65 18.14
CA GLU A 69 -0.20 2.53 18.85
C GLU A 69 0.39 3.57 17.88
N THR A 70 0.34 4.85 18.25
CA THR A 70 0.69 5.98 17.36
C THR A 70 2.14 5.92 16.84
N LYS A 71 3.00 5.14 17.50
CA LYS A 71 4.41 4.91 17.16
C LYS A 71 4.65 3.59 16.42
N ARG A 72 3.64 2.74 16.24
CA ARG A 72 3.73 1.48 15.47
C ARG A 72 3.44 1.76 14.00
N GLY A 73 4.20 1.07 13.14
CA GLY A 73 4.14 1.23 11.69
C GLY A 73 2.77 0.98 11.08
N GLY A 74 2.60 1.41 9.84
CA GLY A 74 1.41 1.17 9.02
C GLY A 74 1.77 0.53 7.69
N PHE A 75 0.75 0.29 6.88
CA PHE A 75 0.93 -0.12 5.49
C PHE A 75 1.04 1.13 4.62
N PHE A 76 2.16 1.27 3.93
CA PHE A 76 2.43 2.44 3.10
C PHE A 76 2.27 2.12 1.61
N PHE A 77 1.61 3.01 0.89
CA PHE A 77 1.38 2.91 -0.55
C PHE A 77 1.72 4.24 -1.23
N CYS A 78 2.74 4.26 -2.08
CA CYS A 78 3.03 5.43 -2.92
C CYS A 78 2.14 5.40 -4.15
N LEU A 79 1.19 6.32 -4.21
CA LEU A 79 0.15 6.38 -5.23
C LEU A 79 0.26 7.67 -6.02
N LYS A 80 0.23 7.56 -7.34
CA LYS A 80 0.22 8.71 -8.24
C LYS A 80 -0.87 8.53 -9.28
N LYS A 81 -1.78 9.49 -9.35
CA LYS A 81 -2.79 9.54 -10.40
C LYS A 81 -2.11 9.90 -11.72
N ASP A 82 -2.29 9.06 -12.72
CA ASP A 82 -1.87 9.36 -14.09
C ASP A 82 -3.07 9.90 -14.86
N ALA A 83 -3.05 11.21 -15.11
CA ALA A 83 -4.12 11.92 -15.80
C ALA A 83 -4.26 11.52 -17.28
N SER A 84 -3.21 10.95 -17.88
CA SER A 84 -3.20 10.60 -19.30
C SER A 84 -3.91 9.28 -19.59
N VAL A 85 -3.82 8.32 -18.68
CA VAL A 85 -4.37 6.96 -18.85
C VAL A 85 -5.54 6.65 -17.92
N ASN A 86 -5.97 7.60 -17.09
CA ASN A 86 -7.02 7.43 -16.08
C ASN A 86 -6.77 6.20 -15.17
N GLN A 87 -5.49 5.93 -14.88
CA GLN A 87 -5.02 4.87 -14.00
C GLN A 87 -4.24 5.48 -12.83
N ILE A 88 -4.01 4.65 -11.81
CA ILE A 88 -3.26 5.04 -10.62
C ILE A 88 -1.99 4.18 -10.59
N ALA A 89 -0.84 4.83 -10.69
CA ALA A 89 0.45 4.18 -10.54
C ALA A 89 0.69 3.87 -9.06
N LEU A 90 1.06 2.62 -8.78
CA LEU A 90 1.69 2.20 -7.54
C LEU A 90 3.20 2.28 -7.74
N GLU A 91 3.88 3.07 -6.92
CA GLU A 91 5.33 3.22 -6.96
C GLU A 91 5.99 2.60 -5.71
N SER A 92 7.28 2.27 -5.81
CA SER A 92 8.11 2.01 -4.64
C SER A 92 8.36 3.31 -3.86
N MET A 93 8.93 3.21 -2.65
CA MET A 93 9.33 4.39 -1.87
C MET A 93 10.41 5.24 -2.58
N GLU A 94 11.19 4.61 -3.45
CA GLU A 94 12.21 5.26 -4.28
C GLU A 94 11.61 5.86 -5.56
N GLY A 95 10.32 5.60 -5.83
CA GLY A 95 9.61 6.16 -6.97
C GLY A 95 9.67 5.31 -8.23
N GLU A 96 10.10 4.05 -8.16
CA GLU A 96 10.01 3.11 -9.26
C GLU A 96 8.57 2.67 -9.47
N LEU A 97 8.10 2.63 -10.72
CA LEU A 97 6.78 2.08 -11.03
C LEU A 97 6.73 0.57 -10.73
N ILE A 98 5.76 0.16 -9.93
CA ILE A 98 5.45 -1.26 -9.64
C ILE A 98 4.37 -1.76 -10.59
N ASP A 99 3.20 -1.09 -10.61
CA ASP A 99 2.11 -1.44 -11.53
C ASP A 99 1.10 -0.28 -11.65
N TYR A 100 0.15 -0.42 -12.58
CA TYR A 100 -1.00 0.47 -12.72
C TYR A 100 -2.29 -0.21 -12.28
N PHE A 101 -3.12 0.54 -11.58
CA PHE A 101 -4.42 0.08 -11.10
C PHE A 101 -5.57 0.95 -11.62
N SER A 102 -6.70 0.31 -11.90
CA SER A 102 -8.00 0.99 -11.85
C SER A 102 -8.36 1.27 -10.39
N LEU A 103 -9.23 2.27 -10.14
CA LEU A 103 -9.66 2.58 -8.77
C LEU A 103 -10.25 1.35 -8.02
N PRO A 104 -11.17 0.55 -8.61
CA PRO A 104 -11.73 -0.61 -7.91
C PRO A 104 -10.66 -1.65 -7.55
N ASN A 105 -9.72 -1.90 -8.46
CA ASN A 105 -8.65 -2.87 -8.20
C ASN A 105 -7.66 -2.37 -7.16
N LEU A 106 -7.37 -1.06 -7.13
CA LEU A 106 -6.54 -0.46 -6.10
C LEU A 106 -7.18 -0.58 -4.71
N VAL A 107 -8.50 -0.41 -4.61
CA VAL A 107 -9.21 -0.53 -3.35
C VAL A 107 -9.17 -1.96 -2.83
N ARG A 108 -9.41 -2.96 -3.71
CA ARG A 108 -9.24 -4.39 -3.39
C ARG A 108 -7.82 -4.66 -2.91
N PHE A 109 -6.82 -4.14 -3.63
CA PHE A 109 -5.42 -4.27 -3.29
C PHE A 109 -5.08 -3.69 -1.91
N VAL A 110 -5.37 -2.42 -1.66
CA VAL A 110 -5.05 -1.75 -0.39
C VAL A 110 -5.75 -2.43 0.78
N ASN A 111 -7.03 -2.79 0.64
CA ASN A 111 -7.75 -3.50 1.71
C ASN A 111 -7.17 -4.89 1.99
N HIS A 112 -6.72 -5.60 0.96
CA HIS A 112 -6.07 -6.89 1.12
C HIS A 112 -4.72 -6.77 1.82
N VAL A 113 -3.84 -5.91 1.31
CA VAL A 113 -2.48 -5.74 1.86
C VAL A 113 -2.53 -5.20 3.28
N ALA A 114 -3.46 -4.29 3.59
CA ALA A 114 -3.65 -3.77 4.95
C ALA A 114 -4.39 -4.74 5.89
N GLY A 115 -4.75 -5.94 5.43
CA GLY A 115 -5.46 -6.95 6.22
C GLY A 115 -6.94 -6.61 6.51
N LEU A 116 -7.51 -5.58 5.88
CA LEU A 116 -8.89 -5.16 6.10
C LEU A 116 -9.92 -6.08 5.41
N MET A 117 -9.54 -6.72 4.29
CA MET A 117 -10.40 -7.65 3.57
C MET A 117 -9.57 -8.66 2.76
N PHE A 118 -9.79 -9.95 2.98
CA PHE A 118 -9.12 -10.98 2.17
C PHE A 118 -9.66 -10.99 0.72
N ASP A 119 -8.75 -11.19 -0.22
CA ASP A 119 -9.03 -11.30 -1.65
C ASP A 119 -8.02 -12.25 -2.29
N SER A 120 -8.50 -13.39 -2.78
CA SER A 120 -7.67 -14.45 -3.34
C SER A 120 -7.02 -14.09 -4.67
N GLU A 121 -7.67 -13.24 -5.48
CA GLU A 121 -7.08 -12.80 -6.75
C GLU A 121 -5.93 -11.83 -6.47
N VAL A 122 -6.13 -10.94 -5.50
CA VAL A 122 -5.09 -10.04 -5.04
C VAL A 122 -3.94 -10.85 -4.44
N LEU A 123 -4.18 -11.83 -3.55
CA LEU A 123 -3.13 -12.71 -3.03
C LEU A 123 -2.26 -13.30 -4.15
N ASN A 124 -2.88 -13.85 -5.20
CA ASN A 124 -2.16 -14.40 -6.35
C ASN A 124 -1.33 -13.32 -7.06
N PHE A 125 -1.90 -12.13 -7.27
CA PHE A 125 -1.17 -11.00 -7.84
C PHE A 125 0.04 -10.60 -6.98
N CYS A 126 -0.13 -10.51 -5.66
CA CYS A 126 0.93 -10.21 -4.70
C CYS A 126 2.07 -11.22 -4.83
N GLN A 127 1.71 -12.51 -4.83
CA GLN A 127 2.67 -13.61 -4.96
C GLN A 127 3.39 -13.61 -6.31
N GLN A 128 2.74 -13.21 -7.40
CA GLN A 128 3.28 -13.26 -8.76
C GLN A 128 4.04 -12.02 -9.22
N LYS A 129 3.65 -10.83 -8.75
CA LYS A 129 4.21 -9.56 -9.23
C LYS A 129 5.01 -8.82 -8.17
N ILE A 130 4.58 -8.88 -6.91
CA ILE A 130 5.20 -8.09 -5.85
C ILE A 130 6.25 -8.90 -5.08
N ASN A 131 6.01 -10.20 -4.86
CA ASN A 131 6.98 -11.09 -4.20
C ASN A 131 8.19 -11.49 -5.08
N PHE A 132 8.26 -11.07 -6.35
CA PHE A 132 9.33 -11.47 -7.28
C PHE A 132 10.47 -10.45 -7.46
N LYS A 133 10.49 -9.35 -6.71
CA LYS A 133 11.62 -8.40 -6.71
C LYS A 133 12.60 -8.57 -5.53
N GLN A 134 12.49 -9.65 -4.76
CA GLN A 134 13.41 -9.97 -3.64
C GLN A 134 14.28 -11.19 -3.98
N ASP A 135 15.26 -10.97 -4.87
CA ASP A 135 16.57 -11.65 -4.95
C ASP A 135 17.11 -11.57 -6.38
N ARG A 136 17.90 -10.54 -6.64
CA ARG A 136 19.04 -10.58 -7.56
C ARG A 136 20.20 -9.80 -6.98
#